data_AF-A0A2N5A9F0-F1
#
_entry.id   AF-A0A2N5A9F0-F1
#
_cell.length_a   1.000
_cell.length_b   1.000
_cell.length_c   1.000
_cell.angle_alpha   90.00
_cell.angle_beta   90.00
_cell.angle_gamma   90.00
#
_symmetry.space_group_name_H-M   'P 1'
#
loop_
_entity.id
_entity.type
_entity.pdbx_description
1 polymer ?
#
loop_
_entity_poly.entity_id
_entity_poly.type
_entity_poly.pdbx_seq_one_letter_code
_entity_poly.pdbx_strand_id
1 'polypeptide(L)'
;MYYATAENNNELKKYLQHRYSFFWRRKVRLILVTGDDAAIEQLVPGLRQQRWLEGQCTVLIYGGSLLSEPDNQQYAALRKLRRGRPLDGIVRVMPSSLTLTPQISESDLHGLEKISELLGYAAPVWLWKLCDSEWSQADRAVQAVGVSFPLRANEDDVARQLAQMLPMLREQGMHQIAADTRHDFLLRLGQQLIDGEIAQWRWQLAPWLTASRQRFALRGLMFSLPEPRTVDPYQEADTSPAGQPHLLTLPATWQGIVDDCRRLRGHHVGMAWERGLACGLLAILGLWAAGLLLSFALNYSQIA
;
A
#
# COMPACT_ATOMS: atom_id res chain seq x y z
N MET A 1 22.26 -13.34 4.06
CA MET A 1 21.29 -12.54 3.29
C MET A 1 20.86 -11.22 3.97
N TYR A 2 21.47 -10.83 5.12
CA TYR A 2 21.06 -9.67 5.93
C TYR A 2 21.58 -8.29 5.46
N TYR A 3 22.56 -8.25 4.55
CA TYR A 3 23.18 -6.99 4.10
C TYR A 3 22.37 -6.28 3.00
N ALA A 4 21.63 -7.01 2.18
CA ALA A 4 20.94 -6.45 1.01
C ALA A 4 19.80 -5.47 1.36
N THR A 5 19.08 -5.65 2.47
CA THR A 5 17.83 -4.89 2.72
C THR A 5 18.05 -3.46 3.20
N ALA A 6 19.11 -3.20 3.98
CA ALA A 6 19.48 -1.84 4.38
C ALA A 6 20.18 -1.08 3.25
N GLU A 7 20.97 -1.77 2.44
CA GLU A 7 21.64 -1.23 1.27
C GLU A 7 20.62 -0.73 0.23
N ASN A 8 19.62 -1.57 -0.10
CA ASN A 8 18.54 -1.22 -1.02
C ASN A 8 17.74 0.02 -0.59
N ASN A 9 17.52 0.22 0.71
CA ASN A 9 16.82 1.41 1.20
C ASN A 9 17.66 2.70 1.08
N ASN A 10 18.98 2.60 1.26
CA ASN A 10 19.89 3.72 1.04
C ASN A 10 20.01 4.05 -0.45
N GLU A 11 20.06 3.03 -1.32
CA GLU A 11 20.01 3.20 -2.77
C GLU A 11 18.71 3.87 -3.20
N LEU A 12 17.56 3.37 -2.76
CA LEU A 12 16.26 3.98 -3.01
C LEU A 12 16.24 5.45 -2.58
N LYS A 13 16.75 5.77 -1.37
CA LYS A 13 16.83 7.15 -0.90
C LYS A 13 17.68 8.03 -1.84
N LYS A 14 18.85 7.55 -2.27
CA LYS A 14 19.74 8.28 -3.19
C LYS A 14 19.07 8.48 -4.54
N TYR A 15 18.46 7.44 -5.10
CA TYR A 15 17.70 7.48 -6.34
C TYR A 15 16.59 8.54 -6.30
N LEU A 16 15.75 8.52 -5.25
CA LEU A 16 14.66 9.49 -5.11
C LEU A 16 15.15 10.93 -4.90
N GLN A 17 16.25 11.11 -4.17
CA GLN A 17 16.87 12.43 -4.00
C GLN A 17 17.42 12.98 -5.33
N HIS A 18 18.04 12.12 -6.13
CA HIS A 18 18.58 12.49 -7.43
C HIS A 18 17.45 12.85 -8.42
N ARG A 19 16.43 11.99 -8.54
CA ARG A 19 15.34 12.14 -9.51
C ARG A 19 14.33 13.22 -9.15
N TYR A 20 14.00 13.39 -7.86
CA TYR A 20 12.91 14.28 -7.40
C TYR A 20 13.35 15.44 -6.53
N SER A 21 14.66 15.64 -6.33
CA SER A 21 15.30 16.64 -5.46
C SER A 21 15.04 16.43 -3.96
N PHE A 22 15.53 17.37 -3.13
CA PHE A 22 15.47 17.31 -1.67
C PHE A 22 14.04 17.09 -1.10
N PHE A 23 13.01 17.62 -1.76
CA PHE A 23 11.61 17.49 -1.31
C PHE A 23 10.87 16.26 -1.84
N TRP A 24 11.58 15.24 -2.35
CA TRP A 24 10.99 14.02 -2.92
C TRP A 24 9.94 13.37 -2.02
N ARG A 25 10.10 13.43 -0.69
CA ARG A 25 9.15 12.86 0.28
C ARG A 25 7.73 13.41 0.15
N ARG A 26 7.54 14.60 -0.42
CA ARG A 26 6.22 15.18 -0.66
C ARG A 26 5.67 14.91 -2.08
N LYS A 27 6.55 14.51 -3.00
CA LYS A 27 6.24 14.31 -4.42
C LYS A 27 5.96 12.86 -4.76
N VAL A 28 6.69 11.95 -4.11
CA VAL A 28 6.68 10.52 -4.36
C VAL A 28 5.73 9.85 -3.39
N ARG A 29 5.01 8.82 -3.84
CA ARG A 29 4.18 7.90 -3.05
C ARG A 29 4.94 6.60 -2.83
N LEU A 30 4.92 6.05 -1.63
CA LEU A 30 5.51 4.76 -1.30
C LEU A 30 4.39 3.78 -0.95
N ILE A 31 4.24 2.73 -1.75
CA ILE A 31 3.25 1.68 -1.57
C ILE A 31 3.98 0.37 -1.30
N LEU A 32 3.63 -0.29 -0.20
CA LEU A 32 4.15 -1.62 0.11
C LEU A 32 3.25 -2.67 -0.54
N VAL A 33 3.82 -3.64 -1.23
CA VAL A 33 3.09 -4.74 -1.87
C VAL A 33 3.37 -6.04 -1.10
N THR A 34 2.34 -6.64 -0.53
CA THR A 34 2.41 -7.88 0.26
C THR A 34 1.51 -8.96 -0.33
N GLY A 35 1.83 -10.22 -0.09
CA GLY A 35 1.10 -11.34 -0.67
C GLY A 35 2.01 -12.53 -0.96
N ASP A 36 1.45 -13.54 -1.60
CA ASP A 36 2.23 -14.66 -2.11
C ASP A 36 3.19 -14.21 -3.22
N ASP A 37 4.38 -14.79 -3.26
CA ASP A 37 5.41 -14.38 -4.23
C ASP A 37 4.96 -14.58 -5.68
N ALA A 38 4.23 -15.65 -5.99
CA ALA A 38 3.74 -15.89 -7.33
C ALA A 38 2.63 -14.89 -7.70
N ALA A 39 1.77 -14.54 -6.75
CA ALA A 39 0.73 -13.53 -6.95
C ALA A 39 1.33 -12.12 -7.14
N ILE A 40 2.36 -11.77 -6.37
CA ILE A 40 3.08 -10.50 -6.54
C ILE A 40 3.76 -10.45 -7.91
N GLU A 41 4.43 -11.53 -8.33
CA GLU A 41 5.08 -11.60 -9.64
C GLU A 41 4.06 -11.50 -10.80
N GLN A 42 2.84 -12.02 -10.62
CA GLN A 42 1.76 -11.86 -11.58
C GLN A 42 1.23 -10.42 -11.66
N LEU A 43 1.21 -9.69 -10.54
CA LEU A 43 0.70 -8.31 -10.52
C LEU A 43 1.74 -7.26 -10.91
N VAL A 44 2.98 -7.45 -10.43
CA VAL A 44 4.11 -6.54 -10.66
C VAL A 44 5.37 -7.38 -10.94
N PRO A 45 5.53 -7.83 -12.20
CA PRO A 45 6.71 -8.61 -12.59
C PRO A 45 8.01 -7.91 -12.21
N GLY A 46 9.01 -8.66 -11.73
CA GLY A 46 10.32 -8.12 -11.36
C GLY A 46 10.41 -7.43 -9.98
N LEU A 47 9.29 -7.19 -9.29
CA LEU A 47 9.29 -6.44 -8.02
C LEU A 47 10.07 -7.16 -6.91
N ARG A 48 10.00 -8.49 -6.86
CA ARG A 48 10.69 -9.30 -5.84
C ARG A 48 12.21 -9.21 -6.00
N GLN A 49 12.69 -9.35 -7.24
CA GLN A 49 14.10 -9.39 -7.60
C GLN A 49 14.73 -8.01 -7.36
N GLN A 50 14.04 -6.94 -7.78
CA GLN A 50 14.53 -5.58 -7.67
C GLN A 50 14.24 -4.91 -6.33
N ARG A 51 13.36 -5.50 -5.52
CA ARG A 51 12.90 -5.05 -4.19
C ARG A 51 12.11 -3.75 -4.17
N TRP A 52 12.29 -2.89 -5.17
CA TRP A 52 11.48 -1.70 -5.40
C TRP A 52 11.47 -1.32 -6.88
N LEU A 53 10.37 -0.72 -7.30
CA LEU A 53 10.09 -0.28 -8.66
C LEU A 53 9.45 1.11 -8.62
N GLU A 54 9.81 2.01 -9.53
CA GLU A 54 9.33 3.41 -9.56
C GLU A 54 8.71 3.77 -10.91
N GLY A 55 7.47 4.27 -10.86
CA GLY A 55 6.77 4.81 -12.02
C GLY A 55 5.78 5.90 -11.61
N GLN A 56 5.70 6.97 -12.39
CA GLN A 56 4.71 8.05 -12.20
C GLN A 56 4.72 8.68 -10.78
N CYS A 57 5.91 8.85 -10.18
CA CYS A 57 6.08 9.32 -8.80
C CYS A 57 5.47 8.37 -7.76
N THR A 58 5.36 7.09 -8.08
CA THR A 58 4.90 6.03 -7.20
C THR A 58 5.97 4.96 -7.15
N VAL A 59 6.42 4.63 -5.94
CA VAL A 59 7.38 3.55 -5.70
C VAL A 59 6.62 2.39 -5.08
N LEU A 60 6.65 1.25 -5.76
CA LEU A 60 6.20 -0.02 -5.24
C LEU A 60 7.38 -0.68 -4.52
N ILE A 61 7.17 -1.14 -3.30
CA ILE A 61 8.20 -1.79 -2.47
C ILE A 61 7.73 -3.20 -2.16
N TYR A 62 8.58 -4.18 -2.40
CA TYR A 62 8.30 -5.57 -2.04
C TYR A 62 8.25 -5.74 -0.51
N GLY A 63 7.09 -6.13 0.01
CA GLY A 63 6.85 -6.40 1.43
C GLY A 63 6.80 -7.88 1.81
N GLY A 64 6.73 -8.78 0.84
CA GLY A 64 6.67 -10.23 1.05
C GLY A 64 5.32 -10.72 1.59
N SER A 65 5.31 -11.97 2.07
CA SER A 65 4.11 -12.61 2.62
C SER A 65 3.77 -12.07 4.01
N LEU A 66 2.48 -11.86 4.30
CA LEU A 66 2.01 -11.52 5.66
C LEU A 66 2.04 -12.71 6.62
N LEU A 67 2.17 -13.94 6.09
CA LEU A 67 2.23 -15.16 6.90
C LEU A 67 3.63 -15.38 7.51
N SER A 68 4.65 -14.81 6.88
CA SER A 68 6.04 -14.89 7.34
C SER A 68 6.32 -13.82 8.38
N GLU A 69 7.32 -14.05 9.24
CA GLU A 69 7.75 -12.99 10.15
C GLU A 69 8.29 -11.78 9.37
N PRO A 70 7.83 -10.56 9.70
CA PRO A 70 8.27 -9.37 8.99
C PRO A 70 9.75 -9.09 9.26
N ASP A 71 10.48 -8.71 8.21
CA ASP A 71 11.89 -8.33 8.35
C ASP A 71 12.04 -7.01 9.11
N ASN A 72 12.31 -7.12 10.40
CA ASN A 72 12.53 -5.99 11.31
C ASN A 72 13.53 -4.95 10.75
N GLN A 73 14.60 -5.40 10.08
CA GLN A 73 15.62 -4.50 9.54
C GLN A 73 15.10 -3.74 8.33
N GLN A 74 14.38 -4.41 7.43
CA GLN A 74 13.72 -3.78 6.28
C GLN A 74 12.72 -2.72 6.73
N TYR A 75 11.80 -3.06 7.64
CA TYR A 75 10.76 -2.14 8.10
C TYR A 75 11.33 -0.99 8.94
N ALA A 76 12.38 -1.22 9.74
CA ALA A 76 13.10 -0.14 10.42
C ALA A 76 13.79 0.82 9.43
N ALA A 77 14.35 0.30 8.33
CA ALA A 77 14.93 1.13 7.27
C ALA A 77 13.85 1.93 6.52
N LEU A 78 12.71 1.33 6.21
CA LEU A 78 11.55 2.02 5.62
C LEU A 78 11.00 3.12 6.53
N ARG A 79 10.92 2.88 7.84
CA ARG A 79 10.59 3.90 8.83
C ARG A 79 11.58 5.06 8.82
N LYS A 80 12.89 4.79 8.67
CA LYS A 80 13.92 5.83 8.53
C LYS A 80 13.85 6.56 7.18
N LEU A 81 13.36 5.92 6.12
CA LEU A 81 13.14 6.52 4.81
C LEU A 81 12.05 7.60 4.88
N ARG A 82 10.95 7.32 5.60
CA ARG A 82 9.85 8.27 5.89
C ARG A 82 9.68 8.60 7.40
N ARG A 83 10.63 9.34 7.96
CA ARG A 83 10.62 9.70 9.40
C ARG A 83 9.41 10.52 9.90
N GLY A 84 8.64 11.15 9.02
CA GLY A 84 7.56 12.08 9.40
C GLY A 84 6.21 11.84 8.74
N ARG A 85 6.04 10.73 8.02
CA ARG A 85 4.78 10.36 7.37
C ARG A 85 4.65 8.84 7.28
N PRO A 86 3.43 8.29 7.39
CA PRO A 86 3.18 6.89 7.08
C PRO A 86 3.54 6.57 5.62
N LEU A 87 3.64 5.28 5.29
CA LEU A 87 3.54 4.84 3.90
C LEU A 87 2.19 5.26 3.31
N ASP A 88 2.16 5.48 2.00
CA ASP A 88 0.97 5.99 1.31
C ASP A 88 -0.09 4.89 1.11
N GLY A 89 0.32 3.62 1.18
CA GLY A 89 -0.58 2.47 1.25
C GLY A 89 0.15 1.14 1.39
N ILE A 90 -0.59 0.10 1.78
CA ILE A 90 -0.19 -1.30 1.71
C ILE A 90 -1.19 -2.00 0.78
N VAL A 91 -0.71 -2.76 -0.19
CA VAL A 91 -1.53 -3.59 -1.07
C VAL A 91 -1.32 -5.03 -0.71
N ARG A 92 -2.38 -5.71 -0.25
CA ARG A 92 -2.40 -7.17 -0.08
C ARG A 92 -2.91 -7.81 -1.35
N VAL A 93 -2.01 -8.44 -2.09
CA VAL A 93 -2.28 -9.21 -3.31
C VAL A 93 -2.83 -10.58 -2.93
N MET A 94 -3.92 -10.97 -3.59
CA MET A 94 -4.61 -12.24 -3.42
C MET A 94 -4.69 -12.94 -4.77
N PRO A 95 -4.15 -14.17 -4.92
CA PRO A 95 -4.30 -14.91 -6.16
C PRO A 95 -5.78 -15.27 -6.40
N SER A 96 -6.12 -15.61 -7.63
CA SER A 96 -7.47 -15.99 -8.06
C SER A 96 -8.07 -17.16 -7.27
N SER A 97 -7.25 -18.14 -6.91
CA SER A 97 -7.66 -19.30 -6.12
C SER A 97 -7.93 -18.99 -4.64
N LEU A 98 -7.46 -17.84 -4.12
CA LEU A 98 -7.57 -17.52 -2.70
C LEU A 98 -8.93 -16.92 -2.34
N THR A 99 -9.65 -17.62 -1.48
CA THR A 99 -10.87 -17.12 -0.84
C THR A 99 -10.52 -16.63 0.57
N LEU A 100 -10.94 -15.42 0.94
CA LEU A 100 -10.69 -14.89 2.29
C LEU A 100 -11.56 -15.62 3.32
N THR A 101 -11.02 -16.70 3.88
CA THR A 101 -11.63 -17.37 5.04
C THR A 101 -11.38 -16.55 6.31
N PRO A 102 -12.15 -16.79 7.39
CA PRO A 102 -11.89 -16.14 8.68
C PRO A 102 -10.44 -16.35 9.18
N GLN A 103 -9.87 -17.54 8.98
CA GLN A 103 -8.51 -17.87 9.41
C GLN A 103 -7.45 -17.10 8.63
N ILE A 104 -7.61 -17.01 7.30
CA ILE A 104 -6.69 -16.24 6.44
C ILE A 104 -6.79 -14.75 6.79
N SER A 105 -8.02 -14.25 6.99
CA SER A 105 -8.26 -12.87 7.39
C SER A 105 -7.59 -12.57 8.72
N GLU A 106 -7.78 -13.39 9.75
CA GLU A 106 -7.12 -13.19 11.04
C GLU A 106 -5.59 -13.18 10.94
N SER A 107 -5.02 -14.11 10.18
CA SER A 107 -3.57 -14.17 9.96
C SER A 107 -3.04 -12.92 9.25
N ASP A 108 -3.73 -12.46 8.20
CA ASP A 108 -3.36 -11.26 7.47
C ASP A 108 -3.47 -10.00 8.32
N LEU A 109 -4.53 -9.90 9.13
CA LEU A 109 -4.74 -8.79 10.06
C LEU A 109 -3.62 -8.74 11.11
N HIS A 110 -3.22 -9.88 11.65
CA HIS A 110 -2.09 -9.99 12.58
C HIS A 110 -0.76 -9.61 11.93
N GLY A 111 -0.51 -10.05 10.70
CA GLY A 111 0.67 -9.67 9.93
C GLY A 111 0.73 -8.16 9.67
N LEU A 112 -0.40 -7.55 9.31
CA LEU A 112 -0.51 -6.10 9.13
C LEU A 112 -0.29 -5.33 10.42
N GLU A 113 -0.78 -5.85 11.55
CA GLU A 113 -0.54 -5.27 12.88
C GLU A 113 0.96 -5.24 13.19
N LYS A 114 1.68 -6.36 13.03
CA LYS A 114 3.15 -6.40 13.22
C LYS A 114 3.89 -5.43 12.30
N ILE A 115 3.51 -5.35 11.02
CA ILE A 115 4.10 -4.39 10.07
C ILE A 115 3.85 -2.96 10.55
N SER A 116 2.63 -2.66 11.02
CA SER A 116 2.27 -1.33 11.50
C SER A 116 3.09 -0.92 12.74
N GLU A 117 3.35 -1.85 13.65
CA GLU A 117 4.19 -1.63 14.85
C GLU A 117 5.65 -1.31 14.46
N LEU A 118 6.22 -2.09 13.54
CA LEU A 118 7.57 -1.88 13.05
C LEU A 118 7.72 -0.53 12.34
N LEU A 119 6.74 -0.19 11.48
CA LEU A 119 6.68 1.12 10.82
C LEU A 119 6.40 2.26 11.80
N GLY A 120 5.70 2.00 12.91
CA GLY A 120 5.18 3.00 13.85
C GLY A 120 3.96 3.76 13.34
N TYR A 121 3.30 3.24 12.31
CA TYR A 121 2.16 3.84 11.62
C TYR A 121 1.27 2.78 10.99
N ALA A 122 -0.04 3.02 10.99
CA ALA A 122 -1.02 2.30 10.19
C ALA A 122 -1.20 2.99 8.85
N ALA A 123 -0.65 2.40 7.80
CA ALA A 123 -0.92 2.81 6.44
C ALA A 123 -2.32 2.30 5.99
N PRO A 124 -2.99 3.01 5.05
CA PRO A 124 -4.20 2.49 4.42
C PRO A 124 -3.93 1.18 3.70
N VAL A 125 -4.83 0.20 3.85
CA VAL A 125 -4.70 -1.14 3.27
C VAL A 125 -5.68 -1.29 2.12
N TRP A 126 -5.18 -1.74 0.99
CA TRP A 126 -5.94 -2.13 -0.19
C TRP A 126 -5.85 -3.64 -0.37
N LEU A 127 -6.99 -4.26 -0.60
CA LEU A 127 -7.04 -5.66 -1.03
C LEU A 127 -7.01 -5.68 -2.55
N TRP A 128 -6.19 -6.54 -3.13
CA TRP A 128 -6.08 -6.68 -4.58
C TRP A 128 -6.32 -8.13 -4.96
N LYS A 129 -7.47 -8.40 -5.57
CA LYS A 129 -7.83 -9.73 -6.05
C LYS A 129 -7.40 -9.88 -7.51
N LEU A 130 -6.49 -10.82 -7.75
CA LEU A 130 -6.21 -11.29 -9.10
C LEU A 130 -7.36 -12.19 -9.55
N CYS A 131 -7.76 -12.02 -10.80
CA CYS A 131 -8.80 -12.81 -11.47
C CYS A 131 -8.15 -13.60 -12.60
N ASP A 132 -8.69 -14.79 -12.87
CA ASP A 132 -8.23 -15.59 -14.00
C ASP A 132 -9.04 -15.29 -15.25
N SER A 133 -8.44 -15.58 -16.40
CA SER A 133 -9.09 -15.59 -17.70
C SER A 133 -8.61 -16.81 -18.46
N GLU A 134 -9.53 -17.52 -19.11
CA GLU A 134 -9.19 -18.71 -19.90
C GLU A 134 -8.33 -18.36 -21.13
N TRP A 135 -8.45 -17.13 -21.62
CA TRP A 135 -7.68 -16.61 -22.74
C TRP A 135 -6.88 -15.37 -22.34
N SER A 136 -5.76 -15.17 -23.03
CA SER A 136 -4.91 -13.98 -22.89
C SER A 136 -5.66 -12.72 -23.34
N GLN A 137 -5.55 -11.67 -22.54
CA GLN A 137 -6.11 -10.34 -22.80
C GLN A 137 -5.01 -9.26 -22.70
N ALA A 138 -3.79 -9.60 -23.13
CA ALA A 138 -2.62 -8.72 -23.01
C ALA A 138 -2.79 -7.37 -23.73
N ASP A 139 -3.48 -7.37 -24.88
CA ASP A 139 -3.68 -6.19 -25.72
C ASP A 139 -4.92 -5.37 -25.31
N ARG A 140 -5.62 -5.79 -24.24
CA ARG A 140 -6.81 -5.11 -23.74
C ARG A 140 -6.43 -3.75 -23.17
N ALA A 141 -7.27 -2.74 -23.43
CA ALA A 141 -7.17 -1.48 -22.72
C ALA A 141 -7.31 -1.71 -21.19
N VAL A 142 -6.20 -1.54 -20.48
CA VAL A 142 -6.11 -1.70 -19.03
C VAL A 142 -6.73 -0.49 -18.33
N GLN A 143 -7.51 -0.73 -17.28
CA GLN A 143 -8.14 0.31 -16.47
C GLN A 143 -8.24 -0.11 -15.01
N ALA A 144 -8.33 0.86 -14.10
CA ALA A 144 -8.59 0.61 -12.69
C ALA A 144 -9.99 0.02 -12.51
N VAL A 145 -10.07 -1.16 -11.92
CA VAL A 145 -11.32 -1.84 -11.59
C VAL A 145 -11.31 -2.14 -10.11
N GLY A 146 -12.23 -1.51 -9.39
CA GLY A 146 -12.37 -1.72 -7.97
C GLY A 146 -13.13 -0.61 -7.28
N VAL A 147 -13.25 -0.75 -5.97
CA VAL A 147 -14.06 0.12 -5.13
C VAL A 147 -13.24 0.67 -3.97
N SER A 148 -13.62 1.87 -3.54
CA SER A 148 -13.02 2.52 -2.38
C SER A 148 -14.07 2.65 -1.27
N PHE A 149 -13.68 2.29 -0.04
CA PHE A 149 -14.55 2.26 1.13
C PHE A 149 -14.33 3.48 2.03
N PRO A 150 -15.40 4.15 2.50
CA PRO A 150 -15.24 5.26 3.44
C PRO A 150 -14.47 4.84 4.69
N LEU A 151 -13.84 5.79 5.39
CA LEU A 151 -12.96 5.58 6.56
C LEU A 151 -13.57 4.76 7.72
N ARG A 152 -14.89 4.57 7.73
CA ARG A 152 -15.62 3.77 8.72
C ARG A 152 -16.70 2.93 8.04
N ALA A 153 -16.35 2.34 6.91
CA ALA A 153 -17.26 1.51 6.15
C ALA A 153 -17.88 0.41 7.01
N ASN A 154 -19.13 0.10 6.71
CA ASN A 154 -19.80 -1.10 7.16
C ASN A 154 -19.99 -2.08 6.00
N GLU A 155 -20.54 -3.23 6.31
CA GLU A 155 -20.81 -4.30 5.35
C GLU A 155 -21.73 -3.84 4.21
N ASP A 156 -22.74 -3.02 4.50
CA ASP A 156 -23.65 -2.49 3.48
C ASP A 156 -22.96 -1.50 2.55
N ASP A 157 -21.96 -0.76 3.03
CA ASP A 157 -21.14 0.11 2.20
C ASP A 157 -20.32 -0.70 1.19
N VAL A 158 -19.82 -1.88 1.58
CA VAL A 158 -19.14 -2.79 0.65
C VAL A 158 -20.08 -3.23 -0.46
N ALA A 159 -21.26 -3.73 -0.08
CA ALA A 159 -22.23 -4.21 -1.05
C ALA A 159 -22.69 -3.08 -2.00
N ARG A 160 -22.94 -1.89 -1.45
CA ARG A 160 -23.37 -0.72 -2.22
C ARG A 160 -22.30 -0.24 -3.19
N GLN A 161 -21.04 -0.15 -2.76
CA GLN A 161 -19.94 0.30 -3.62
C GLN A 161 -19.68 -0.68 -4.76
N LEU A 162 -19.71 -2.00 -4.48
CA LEU A 162 -19.58 -3.03 -5.52
C LEU A 162 -20.75 -2.96 -6.52
N ALA A 163 -21.99 -2.82 -6.03
CA ALA A 163 -23.17 -2.68 -6.88
C ALA A 163 -23.12 -1.42 -7.76
N GLN A 164 -22.62 -0.30 -7.22
CA GLN A 164 -22.46 0.96 -7.95
C GLN A 164 -21.42 0.88 -9.08
N MET A 165 -20.47 -0.05 -9.00
CA MET A 165 -19.47 -0.28 -10.04
C MET A 165 -20.05 -1.06 -11.24
N LEU A 166 -21.12 -1.85 -11.04
CA LEU A 166 -21.69 -2.74 -12.08
C LEU A 166 -22.07 -2.05 -13.40
N PRO A 167 -22.72 -0.86 -13.42
CA PRO A 167 -23.03 -0.17 -14.68
C PRO A 167 -21.78 0.17 -15.48
N MET A 168 -20.72 0.63 -14.82
CA MET A 168 -19.44 0.95 -15.47
C MET A 168 -18.80 -0.32 -16.04
N LEU A 169 -18.80 -1.42 -15.30
CA LEU A 169 -18.29 -2.71 -15.80
C LEU A 169 -19.03 -3.16 -17.05
N ARG A 170 -20.36 -3.00 -17.07
CA ARG A 170 -21.20 -3.38 -18.21
C ARG A 170 -20.92 -2.51 -19.44
N GLU A 171 -20.92 -1.20 -19.27
CA GLU A 171 -20.68 -0.26 -20.37
C GLU A 171 -19.29 -0.44 -20.96
N GLN A 172 -18.25 -0.37 -20.13
CA GLN A 172 -16.87 -0.52 -20.57
C GLN A 172 -16.60 -1.94 -21.09
N GLY A 173 -17.16 -2.96 -20.45
CA GLY A 173 -17.03 -4.35 -20.90
C GLY A 173 -17.66 -4.59 -22.27
N MET A 174 -18.83 -4.00 -22.53
CA MET A 174 -19.47 -4.09 -23.86
C MET A 174 -18.60 -3.42 -24.94
N HIS A 175 -18.01 -2.27 -24.63
CA HIS A 175 -17.05 -1.60 -25.53
C HIS A 175 -15.82 -2.47 -25.80
N GLN A 176 -15.29 -3.16 -24.78
CA GLN A 176 -14.12 -4.02 -24.92
C GLN A 176 -14.41 -5.25 -25.79
N ILE A 177 -15.54 -5.93 -25.57
CA ILE A 177 -15.96 -7.09 -26.37
C ILE A 177 -16.27 -6.69 -27.82
N ALA A 178 -16.82 -5.50 -28.04
CA ALA A 178 -17.08 -5.00 -29.39
C ALA A 178 -15.78 -4.80 -30.19
N ALA A 179 -14.66 -4.51 -29.52
CA ALA A 179 -13.34 -4.40 -30.15
C ALA A 179 -12.69 -5.77 -30.37
N ASP A 180 -12.72 -6.65 -29.37
CA ASP A 180 -12.29 -8.04 -29.47
C ASP A 180 -13.11 -8.88 -28.49
N THR A 181 -13.74 -9.94 -28.98
CA THR A 181 -14.62 -10.81 -28.17
C THR A 181 -13.90 -11.49 -27.02
N ARG A 182 -12.57 -11.58 -27.07
CA ARG A 182 -11.71 -12.05 -25.98
C ARG A 182 -11.62 -11.05 -24.82
N HIS A 183 -12.05 -9.80 -24.95
CA HIS A 183 -11.94 -8.83 -23.85
C HIS A 183 -13.15 -8.83 -22.92
N ASP A 184 -13.52 -9.99 -22.39
CA ASP A 184 -14.72 -10.22 -21.59
C ASP A 184 -14.55 -9.98 -20.08
N PHE A 185 -13.32 -9.72 -19.61
CA PHE A 185 -13.00 -9.68 -18.17
C PHE A 185 -13.98 -8.82 -17.34
N LEU A 186 -14.31 -7.63 -17.83
CA LEU A 186 -15.21 -6.71 -17.11
C LEU A 186 -16.63 -7.24 -17.01
N LEU A 187 -17.15 -7.85 -18.08
CA LEU A 187 -18.49 -8.43 -18.07
C LEU A 187 -18.53 -9.68 -17.20
N ARG A 188 -17.50 -10.52 -17.27
CA ARG A 188 -17.38 -11.72 -16.44
C ARG A 188 -17.33 -11.38 -14.96
N LEU A 189 -16.49 -10.41 -14.57
CA LEU A 189 -16.43 -9.90 -13.21
C LEU A 189 -17.78 -9.30 -12.78
N GLY A 190 -18.43 -8.51 -13.65
CA GLY A 190 -19.74 -7.94 -13.38
C GLY A 190 -20.80 -9.03 -13.14
N GLN A 191 -20.77 -10.11 -13.91
CA GLN A 191 -21.67 -11.25 -13.77
C GLN A 191 -21.41 -12.00 -12.46
N GLN A 192 -20.15 -12.30 -12.14
CA GLN A 192 -19.76 -12.95 -10.87
C GLN A 192 -20.22 -12.15 -9.64
N LEU A 193 -20.07 -10.82 -9.68
CA LEU A 193 -20.57 -9.93 -8.63
C LEU A 193 -22.09 -10.02 -8.45
N ILE A 194 -22.84 -10.07 -9.55
CA ILE A 194 -24.31 -10.23 -9.54
C ILE A 194 -24.72 -11.61 -9.01
N ASP A 195 -23.99 -12.67 -9.38
CA ASP A 195 -24.31 -14.06 -9.05
C ASP A 195 -24.03 -14.44 -7.59
N GLY A 196 -23.61 -13.48 -6.76
CA GLY A 196 -23.52 -13.64 -5.31
C GLY A 196 -22.19 -13.22 -4.70
N GLU A 197 -21.17 -12.90 -5.50
CA GLU A 197 -19.89 -12.47 -4.94
C GLU A 197 -20.00 -11.15 -4.16
N ILE A 198 -20.95 -10.26 -4.47
CA ILE A 198 -21.20 -9.07 -3.64
C ILE A 198 -21.54 -9.47 -2.19
N ALA A 199 -22.43 -10.45 -2.02
CA ALA A 199 -22.78 -10.94 -0.70
C ALA A 199 -21.59 -11.66 -0.05
N GLN A 200 -20.81 -12.41 -0.82
CA GLN A 200 -19.61 -13.07 -0.34
C GLN A 200 -18.56 -12.07 0.16
N TRP A 201 -18.23 -11.03 -0.62
CA TRP A 201 -17.30 -9.97 -0.22
C TRP A 201 -17.79 -9.21 1.01
N ARG A 202 -19.10 -8.97 1.12
CA ARG A 202 -19.70 -8.39 2.32
C ARG A 202 -19.33 -9.19 3.57
N TRP A 203 -19.52 -10.51 3.53
CA TRP A 203 -19.19 -11.40 4.66
C TRP A 203 -17.68 -11.53 4.90
N GLN A 204 -16.88 -11.68 3.83
CA GLN A 204 -15.43 -11.83 3.95
C GLN A 204 -14.74 -10.59 4.51
N LEU A 205 -15.25 -9.40 4.20
CA LEU A 205 -14.68 -8.15 4.68
C LEU A 205 -15.21 -7.70 6.04
N ALA A 206 -16.25 -8.32 6.59
CA ALA A 206 -16.76 -8.02 7.94
C ALA A 206 -15.66 -7.97 9.04
N PRO A 207 -14.75 -8.98 9.17
CA PRO A 207 -13.66 -8.90 10.14
C PRO A 207 -12.67 -7.77 9.84
N TRP A 208 -12.39 -7.51 8.56
CA TRP A 208 -11.48 -6.44 8.12
C TRP A 208 -12.05 -5.06 8.44
N LEU A 209 -13.33 -4.84 8.20
CA LEU A 209 -14.03 -3.60 8.51
C LEU A 209 -14.05 -3.35 10.02
N THR A 210 -14.29 -4.40 10.82
CA THR A 210 -14.27 -4.32 12.28
C THR A 210 -12.88 -3.96 12.80
N ALA A 211 -11.85 -4.68 12.35
CA ALA A 211 -10.46 -4.40 12.73
C ALA A 211 -9.99 -3.03 12.23
N SER A 212 -10.50 -2.57 11.08
CA SER A 212 -10.14 -1.27 10.53
C SER A 212 -10.56 -0.08 11.40
N ARG A 213 -11.63 -0.24 12.18
CA ARG A 213 -12.08 0.80 13.11
C ARG A 213 -11.09 1.02 14.26
N GLN A 214 -10.24 0.03 14.53
CA GLN A 214 -9.37 0.02 15.70
C GLN A 214 -7.89 0.16 15.35
N ARG A 215 -7.41 -0.46 14.26
CA ARG A 215 -5.97 -0.73 14.08
C ARG A 215 -5.36 -0.29 12.75
N PHE A 216 -6.10 -0.29 11.64
CA PHE A 216 -5.61 0.13 10.31
C PHE A 216 -6.76 0.64 9.43
N ALA A 217 -6.51 1.33 8.31
CA ALA A 217 -7.61 1.81 7.45
C ALA A 217 -7.80 0.91 6.22
N LEU A 218 -8.78 -0.01 6.24
CA LEU A 218 -9.18 -0.72 5.01
C LEU A 218 -9.78 0.30 4.05
N ARG A 219 -9.12 0.52 2.91
CA ARG A 219 -9.49 1.59 1.99
C ARG A 219 -10.21 1.11 0.74
N GLY A 220 -10.01 -0.12 0.30
CA GLY A 220 -10.71 -0.59 -0.88
C GLY A 220 -10.31 -1.98 -1.33
N LEU A 221 -10.98 -2.40 -2.40
CA LEU A 221 -10.82 -3.69 -3.05
C LEU A 221 -10.65 -3.45 -4.55
N MET A 222 -9.53 -3.90 -5.09
CA MET A 222 -9.18 -3.83 -6.51
C MET A 222 -9.25 -5.22 -7.14
N PHE A 223 -9.58 -5.27 -8.42
CA PHE A 223 -9.61 -6.47 -9.25
C PHE A 223 -8.77 -6.24 -10.50
N SER A 224 -7.96 -7.23 -10.87
CA SER A 224 -7.27 -7.20 -12.16
C SER A 224 -6.99 -8.60 -12.66
N LEU A 225 -6.73 -8.70 -13.97
CA LEU A 225 -5.99 -9.84 -14.49
C LEU A 225 -4.51 -9.72 -14.10
N PRO A 226 -3.73 -10.82 -14.16
CA PRO A 226 -2.28 -10.76 -14.15
C PRO A 226 -1.76 -9.80 -15.22
N GLU A 227 -0.70 -9.07 -14.90
CA GLU A 227 -0.02 -8.22 -15.86
C GLU A 227 0.59 -9.11 -16.95
N PRO A 228 0.40 -8.80 -18.24
CA PRO A 228 0.99 -9.58 -19.30
C PRO A 228 2.51 -9.58 -19.12
N ARG A 229 3.08 -10.79 -19.03
CA ARG A 229 4.52 -10.94 -19.15
C ARG A 229 4.89 -10.46 -20.54
N THR A 230 5.77 -9.47 -20.66
CA THR A 230 6.50 -9.21 -21.89
C THR A 230 7.17 -10.53 -22.28
N VAL A 231 6.62 -11.17 -23.29
CA VAL A 231 7.13 -12.44 -23.82
C VAL A 231 8.40 -12.07 -24.57
N ASP A 232 9.54 -12.11 -23.89
CA ASP A 232 10.81 -12.62 -24.42
C ASP A 232 11.95 -12.51 -23.39
N PRO A 233 12.37 -13.64 -22.75
CA PRO A 233 13.57 -13.69 -21.91
C PRO A 233 14.87 -13.36 -22.66
N TYR A 234 14.81 -13.29 -24.00
CA TYR A 234 15.95 -13.08 -24.89
C TYR A 234 15.93 -11.72 -25.61
N GLN A 235 14.86 -10.91 -25.51
CA GLN A 235 14.81 -9.56 -26.11
C GLN A 235 14.81 -8.42 -25.07
N GLU A 236 14.62 -8.72 -23.78
CA GLU A 236 14.65 -7.69 -22.73
C GLU A 236 16.06 -7.13 -22.45
N ALA A 237 17.11 -7.68 -23.06
CA ALA A 237 18.44 -7.08 -23.00
C ALA A 237 18.54 -5.75 -23.77
N ASP A 238 17.69 -5.53 -24.79
CA ASP A 238 17.89 -4.42 -25.74
C ASP A 238 16.81 -3.32 -25.71
N THR A 239 15.71 -3.50 -24.96
CA THR A 239 14.60 -2.51 -24.94
C THR A 239 14.31 -1.87 -23.58
N SER A 240 14.86 -2.39 -22.49
CA SER A 240 15.09 -1.53 -21.33
C SER A 240 16.32 -0.68 -21.65
N PRO A 241 16.27 0.67 -21.55
CA PRO A 241 17.52 1.42 -21.58
C PRO A 241 18.40 0.81 -20.50
N ALA A 242 19.56 0.28 -20.90
CA ALA A 242 20.48 -0.55 -20.10
C ALA A 242 21.10 0.17 -18.87
N GLY A 243 20.38 1.11 -18.27
CA GLY A 243 20.80 1.91 -17.12
C GLY A 243 19.67 2.30 -16.15
N GLN A 244 18.45 1.73 -16.23
CA GLN A 244 17.38 2.02 -15.25
C GLN A 244 16.63 0.74 -14.81
N PRO A 245 17.26 -0.14 -14.00
CA PRO A 245 16.62 -1.38 -13.55
C PRO A 245 15.28 -1.13 -12.87
N HIS A 246 15.18 -0.08 -12.05
CA HIS A 246 14.02 0.21 -11.23
C HIS A 246 12.86 0.96 -11.90
N LEU A 247 12.88 1.16 -13.22
CA LEU A 247 11.83 1.87 -13.91
C LEU A 247 10.58 0.98 -14.07
N LEU A 248 9.42 1.51 -13.72
CA LEU A 248 8.12 0.86 -13.86
C LEU A 248 7.21 1.70 -14.75
N THR A 249 6.71 1.10 -15.82
CA THR A 249 5.53 1.61 -16.52
C THR A 249 4.32 1.26 -15.69
N LEU A 250 3.91 2.17 -14.79
CA LEU A 250 2.82 1.90 -13.85
C LEU A 250 1.50 1.68 -14.64
N PRO A 251 0.93 0.47 -14.62
CA PRO A 251 -0.27 0.18 -15.39
C PRO A 251 -1.47 0.99 -14.89
N ALA A 252 -2.42 1.26 -15.78
CA ALA A 252 -3.62 2.04 -15.46
C ALA A 252 -4.48 1.40 -14.35
N THR A 253 -4.34 0.09 -14.10
CA THR A 253 -4.97 -0.61 -12.97
C THR A 253 -4.66 0.04 -11.62
N TRP A 254 -3.48 0.63 -11.46
CA TRP A 254 -3.03 1.26 -10.21
C TRP A 254 -3.59 2.67 -9.97
N GLN A 255 -4.20 3.29 -10.99
CA GLN A 255 -4.69 4.67 -10.89
C GLN A 255 -5.71 4.84 -9.76
N GLY A 256 -6.59 3.85 -9.54
CA GLY A 256 -7.57 3.87 -8.45
C GLY A 256 -6.95 4.01 -7.06
N ILE A 257 -5.79 3.38 -6.84
CA ILE A 257 -5.04 3.50 -5.58
C ILE A 257 -4.27 4.82 -5.53
N VAL A 258 -3.57 5.17 -6.62
CA VAL A 258 -2.69 6.35 -6.68
C VAL A 258 -3.47 7.65 -6.50
N ASP A 259 -4.64 7.77 -7.10
CA ASP A 259 -5.50 8.95 -6.98
C ASP A 259 -6.05 9.13 -5.57
N ASP A 260 -6.33 8.01 -4.91
CA ASP A 260 -6.88 8.01 -3.58
C ASP A 260 -5.82 8.24 -2.48
N CYS A 261 -4.59 7.78 -2.69
CA CYS A 261 -3.42 8.12 -1.86
C CYS A 261 -3.19 9.64 -1.75
N ARG A 262 -3.64 10.46 -2.71
CA ARG A 262 -3.55 11.93 -2.60
C ARG A 262 -4.51 12.51 -1.55
N ARG A 263 -5.63 11.83 -1.31
CA ARG A 263 -6.74 12.31 -0.47
C ARG A 263 -6.59 11.87 0.98
N LEU A 264 -5.89 10.76 1.24
CA LEU A 264 -5.83 10.14 2.57
C LEU A 264 -4.41 9.97 3.08
N ARG A 265 -4.24 10.14 4.40
CA ARG A 265 -2.97 9.94 5.10
C ARG A 265 -3.19 8.86 6.15
N GLY A 266 -2.23 7.93 6.28
CA GLY A 266 -2.24 6.93 7.35
C GLY A 266 -2.21 7.55 8.74
N HIS A 267 -2.55 6.75 9.75
CA HIS A 267 -2.60 7.18 11.15
C HIS A 267 -1.37 6.68 11.90
N HIS A 268 -0.92 7.42 12.91
CA HIS A 268 0.16 6.96 13.78
C HIS A 268 -0.32 5.77 14.63
N VAL A 269 0.48 4.70 14.68
CA VAL A 269 0.24 3.54 15.56
C VAL A 269 1.30 3.60 16.65
N GLY A 270 0.85 3.85 17.88
CA GLY A 270 1.69 3.95 19.07
C GLY A 270 1.71 5.33 19.74
N MET A 271 2.09 5.32 21.02
CA MET A 271 2.14 6.43 22.01
C MET A 271 3.11 7.59 21.65
N ALA A 272 3.07 8.12 20.42
CA ALA A 272 3.87 9.28 20.04
C ALA A 272 3.39 10.57 20.72
N TRP A 273 2.10 10.66 21.05
CA TRP A 273 1.55 11.78 21.82
C TRP A 273 2.10 11.81 23.26
N GLU A 274 2.22 10.66 23.91
CA GLU A 274 2.81 10.59 25.27
C GLU A 274 4.26 11.00 25.29
N ARG A 275 5.05 10.65 24.26
CA ARG A 275 6.42 11.14 24.11
C ARG A 275 6.47 12.65 23.89
N GLY A 276 5.51 13.19 23.13
CA GLY A 276 5.34 14.65 22.96
C GLY A 276 4.99 15.35 24.28
N LEU A 277 4.06 14.78 25.04
CA LEU A 277 3.70 15.26 26.39
C LEU A 277 4.89 15.16 27.35
N ALA A 278 5.64 14.06 27.34
CA ALA A 278 6.82 13.87 28.18
C ALA A 278 7.92 14.88 27.83
N CYS A 279 8.18 15.12 26.53
CA CYS A 279 9.11 16.16 26.10
C CYS A 279 8.63 17.57 26.49
N GLY A 280 7.32 17.84 26.37
CA GLY A 280 6.71 19.10 26.80
C GLY A 280 6.84 19.33 28.30
N LEU A 281 6.55 18.30 29.11
CA LEU A 281 6.72 18.31 30.56
C LEU A 281 8.18 18.53 30.97
N LEU A 282 9.13 17.87 30.30
CA LEU A 282 10.56 18.08 30.55
C LEU A 282 11.01 19.50 30.20
N ALA A 283 10.48 20.08 29.10
CA ALA A 283 10.77 21.46 28.74
C ALA A 283 10.21 22.46 29.77
N ILE A 284 8.99 22.23 30.27
CA ILE A 284 8.38 23.05 31.33
C ILE A 284 9.19 22.95 32.63
N LEU A 285 9.59 21.75 33.03
CA LEU A 285 10.45 21.52 34.20
C LEU A 285 11.81 22.21 34.04
N GLY A 286 12.42 22.13 32.87
CA GLY A 286 13.68 22.81 32.57
C GLY A 286 13.56 24.33 32.67
N LEU A 287 12.47 24.90 32.14
CA LEU A 287 12.19 26.34 32.24
C LEU A 287 11.97 26.76 33.71
N TRP A 288 11.26 25.96 34.49
CA TRP A 288 11.07 26.18 35.93
C TRP A 288 12.39 26.15 36.70
N ALA A 289 13.24 25.15 36.45
CA ALA A 289 14.55 25.04 37.09
C ALA A 289 15.45 26.22 36.75
N ALA A 290 15.47 26.66 35.49
CA ALA A 290 16.21 27.84 35.07
C ALA A 290 15.71 29.12 35.77
N GLY A 291 14.39 29.28 35.90
CA GLY A 291 13.78 30.39 36.63
C GLY A 291 14.14 30.40 38.12
N LEU A 292 14.17 29.23 38.77
CA LEU A 292 14.59 29.10 40.17
C LEU A 292 16.07 29.46 40.37
N LEU A 293 16.95 29.00 39.47
CA LEU A 293 18.38 29.35 39.51
C LEU A 293 18.61 30.85 39.29
N LEU A 294 17.88 31.47 38.36
CA LEU A 294 17.96 32.91 38.12
C LEU A 294 17.46 33.71 39.32
N SER A 295 16.32 33.31 39.91
CA SER A 295 15.78 33.92 41.13
C SER A 295 16.75 33.79 42.30
N PHE A 296 17.36 32.61 42.49
CA PHE A 296 18.38 32.39 43.51
C PHE A 296 19.61 33.27 43.29
N ALA A 297 20.13 33.37 42.07
CA ALA A 297 21.30 34.20 41.77
C ALA A 297 21.03 35.70 42.01
N LEU A 298 19.85 36.19 41.61
CA LEU A 298 19.45 37.58 41.86
C LEU A 298 19.29 37.85 43.35
N ASN A 299 18.63 36.96 44.09
CA ASN A 299 18.44 37.11 45.54
C ASN A 299 19.77 37.03 46.29
N TYR A 300 20.68 36.13 45.89
CA TYR A 300 22.02 36.04 46.45
C TYR A 300 22.84 37.33 46.21
N SER A 301 22.72 37.93 45.02
CA SER A 301 23.39 39.21 44.70
C SER A 301 22.83 40.44 45.41
N GLN A 302 21.66 40.34 46.05
CA GLN A 302 21.07 41.43 46.84
C GLN A 302 21.37 41.29 48.35
N ILE A 303 21.77 40.10 48.79
CA ILE A 303 22.09 39.80 50.19
C ILE A 303 23.61 39.87 50.45
N ALA A 304 24.44 39.70 49.42
CA ALA A 304 25.88 39.95 49.44
C ALA A 304 26.21 41.42 49.15
#